data_AF-A0A0C9ZW51-F1
#
_entry.id   AF-A0A0C9ZW51-F1
#
_cell.length_a   1.000
_cell.length_b   1.000
_cell.length_c   1.000
_cell.angle_alpha   90.00
_cell.angle_beta   90.00
_cell.angle_gamma   90.00
#
_symmetry.space_group_name_H-M   'P 1'
#
loop_
_entity.id
_entity.type
_entity.pdbx_description
1 polymer ?
#
loop_
_entity_poly.entity_id
_entity_poly.type
_entity_poly.pdbx_seq_one_letter_code
_entity_poly.pdbx_strand_id
1 'polypeptide(L)'
;MAHFSRVEYATVPDSGVKEAARSVAVRAVQYDGRLKDLDTKLRESLSNFRAIEGTVKDALVELNKTQQRADIVLETDTPRLREELEKSLVMLQDLSYRLPRIRSRVANIQHAYDSGRMKAQQLVHDLMWLNTDFHERWRIIIFTSSAPVSWRWKLIMRLLFGVTVVTVLWIIWAAIGGAYRAHRQRLLWGERLMS
;
A
#
# COMPACT_ATOMS: atom_id res chain seq x y z
N MET A 1 -11.82 59.13 127.28
CA MET A 1 -11.17 58.09 126.45
C MET A 1 -12.01 57.88 125.20
N ALA A 2 -11.53 58.28 124.02
CA ALA A 2 -11.83 57.64 122.73
C ALA A 2 -10.98 58.30 121.64
N HIS A 3 -10.16 57.47 121.01
CA HIS A 3 -9.10 57.77 120.06
C HIS A 3 -9.62 58.33 118.74
N PHE A 4 -9.04 59.44 118.26
CA PHE A 4 -9.05 59.81 116.84
C PHE A 4 -8.05 58.91 116.10
N SER A 5 -8.56 58.01 115.25
CA SER A 5 -7.73 57.18 114.36
C SER A 5 -7.22 58.02 113.18
N ARG A 6 -5.93 58.33 113.22
CA ARG A 6 -5.17 58.97 112.13
C ARG A 6 -5.02 57.96 111.00
N VAL A 7 -5.65 58.23 109.86
CA VAL A 7 -5.44 57.45 108.62
C VAL A 7 -4.13 57.91 108.01
N GLU A 8 -3.13 57.04 108.08
CA GLU A 8 -1.79 57.23 107.53
C GLU A 8 -1.80 56.77 106.07
N TYR A 9 -1.75 57.74 105.14
CA TYR A 9 -1.62 57.45 103.72
C TYR A 9 -0.18 57.02 103.44
N ALA A 10 0.05 55.71 103.35
CA ALA A 10 1.30 55.16 102.88
C ALA A 10 1.49 55.53 101.40
N THR A 11 2.44 56.41 101.13
CA THR A 11 2.90 56.77 99.79
C THR A 11 3.64 55.57 99.19
N VAL A 12 2.94 54.79 98.37
CA VAL A 12 3.59 53.78 97.50
C VAL A 12 4.58 54.53 96.60
N PRO A 13 5.85 54.09 96.50
CA PRO A 13 6.81 54.76 95.64
C PRO A 13 6.35 54.63 94.19
N ASP A 14 6.00 55.77 93.61
CA ASP A 14 5.50 55.96 92.24
C ASP A 14 6.39 55.28 91.17
N SER A 15 7.67 55.05 91.47
CA SER A 15 8.61 54.31 90.62
C SER A 15 8.27 52.82 90.47
N GLY A 16 7.88 52.11 91.53
CA GLY A 16 7.60 50.66 91.47
C GLY A 16 6.33 50.33 90.70
N VAL A 17 5.31 51.18 90.82
CA VAL A 17 4.07 51.07 90.03
C VAL A 17 4.34 51.37 88.56
N LYS A 18 5.20 52.37 88.26
CA LYS A 18 5.63 52.68 86.89
C LYS A 18 6.45 51.55 86.26
N GLU A 19 7.34 50.90 87.01
CA GLU A 19 8.11 49.75 86.53
C GLU A 19 7.22 48.53 86.27
N ALA A 20 6.30 48.23 87.20
CA ALA A 20 5.34 47.15 87.04
C ALA A 20 4.40 47.40 85.86
N ALA A 21 3.85 48.61 85.74
CA ALA A 21 3.02 49.04 84.61
C ALA A 21 3.78 48.98 83.29
N ARG A 22 5.07 49.35 83.24
CA ARG A 22 5.93 49.15 82.06
C ARG A 22 6.10 47.69 81.72
N SER A 23 6.39 46.82 82.70
CA SER A 23 6.59 45.39 82.45
C SER A 23 5.31 44.68 81.99
N VAL A 24 4.15 45.14 82.47
CA VAL A 24 2.82 44.65 82.07
C VAL A 24 2.47 45.20 80.69
N ALA A 25 2.75 46.48 80.40
CA ALA A 25 2.57 47.07 79.08
C ALA A 25 3.44 46.38 78.02
N VAL A 26 4.72 46.09 78.32
CA VAL A 26 5.63 45.36 77.42
C VAL A 26 5.10 43.95 77.14
N ARG A 27 4.62 43.25 78.17
CA ARG A 27 3.99 41.93 78.01
C ARG A 27 2.70 42.01 77.20
N ALA A 28 1.86 43.01 77.45
CA ALA A 28 0.63 43.23 76.70
C ALA A 28 0.91 43.49 75.21
N VAL A 29 1.94 44.28 74.89
CA VAL A 29 2.38 44.52 73.49
C VAL A 29 2.91 43.22 72.84
N GLN A 30 3.66 42.39 73.57
CA GLN A 30 4.10 41.09 73.06
C GLN A 30 2.93 40.12 72.81
N TYR A 31 1.96 40.09 73.71
CA TYR A 31 0.75 39.28 73.51
C TYR A 31 -0.11 39.80 72.36
N ASP A 32 -0.25 41.12 72.20
CA ASP A 32 -0.93 41.72 71.05
C ASP A 32 -0.23 41.36 69.73
N GLY A 33 1.11 41.38 69.70
CA GLY A 33 1.90 40.95 68.55
C GLY A 33 1.72 39.47 68.21
N ARG A 34 1.73 38.59 69.21
CA ARG A 34 1.48 37.14 69.02
C ARG A 34 0.04 36.87 68.60
N LEU A 35 -0.93 37.60 69.15
CA LEU A 35 -2.34 37.47 68.79
C LEU A 35 -2.57 37.89 67.33
N LYS A 36 -1.94 38.98 66.89
CA LYS A 36 -1.97 39.42 65.49
C LYS A 36 -1.37 38.41 64.54
N ASP A 37 -0.21 37.84 64.87
CA ASP A 37 0.42 36.79 64.05
C ASP A 37 -0.43 35.52 63.97
N LEU A 38 -1.16 35.20 65.04
CA LEU A 38 -2.09 34.07 65.05
C LEU A 38 -3.33 34.37 64.22
N ASP A 39 -3.90 35.58 64.32
CA ASP A 39 -5.04 36.03 63.49
C ASP A 39 -4.69 36.05 62.00
N THR A 40 -3.50 36.55 61.62
CA THR A 40 -3.06 36.55 60.22
C THR A 40 -2.92 35.13 59.67
N LYS A 41 -2.28 34.23 60.43
CA LYS A 41 -2.17 32.80 60.05
C LYS A 41 -3.53 32.12 59.94
N LEU A 42 -4.46 32.44 60.85
CA LEU A 42 -5.80 31.86 60.81
C LEU A 42 -6.58 32.35 59.58
N ARG A 43 -6.50 33.65 59.26
CA ARG A 43 -7.09 34.20 58.03
C ARG A 43 -6.49 33.61 56.77
N GLU A 44 -5.17 33.44 56.73
CA GLU A 44 -4.50 32.80 55.61
C GLU A 44 -4.94 31.34 55.47
N SER A 45 -4.98 30.59 56.57
CA SER A 45 -5.43 29.19 56.57
C SER A 45 -6.90 29.04 56.14
N LEU A 46 -7.79 29.94 56.58
CA LEU A 46 -9.20 29.96 56.17
C LEU A 46 -9.36 30.36 54.71
N SER A 47 -8.57 31.31 54.23
CA SER A 47 -8.52 31.70 52.81
C SER A 47 -8.06 30.52 51.95
N ASN A 48 -7.02 29.82 52.36
CA ASN A 48 -6.52 28.62 51.67
C ASN A 48 -7.56 27.49 51.69
N PHE A 49 -8.21 27.25 52.83
CA PHE A 49 -9.30 26.27 52.91
C PHE A 49 -10.45 26.62 51.97
N ARG A 50 -10.84 27.89 51.91
CA ARG A 50 -11.90 28.35 51.00
C ARG A 50 -11.51 28.20 49.53
N ALA A 51 -10.25 28.47 49.20
CA ALA A 51 -9.74 28.24 47.85
C ALA A 51 -9.79 26.75 47.48
N ILE A 52 -9.34 25.88 48.38
CA ILE A 52 -9.40 24.42 48.19
C ILE A 52 -10.86 23.96 48.04
N GLU A 53 -11.76 24.42 48.91
CA GLU A 53 -13.18 24.09 48.83
C GLU A 53 -13.78 24.48 47.47
N GLY A 54 -13.41 25.64 46.94
CA GLY A 54 -13.77 26.08 45.59
C GLY A 54 -13.28 25.10 44.52
N THR A 55 -11.98 24.76 44.54
CA THR A 55 -11.41 23.82 43.55
C THR A 55 -12.02 22.42 43.62
N VAL A 56 -12.36 21.93 44.81
CA VAL A 56 -13.01 20.62 44.98
C VAL A 56 -14.42 20.64 44.43
N LYS A 57 -15.18 21.72 44.68
CA LYS A 57 -16.52 21.89 44.10
C LYS A 57 -16.46 21.94 42.57
N ASP A 58 -15.52 22.69 42.02
CA ASP A 58 -15.34 22.80 40.57
C ASP A 58 -14.94 21.44 39.95
N ALA A 59 -14.03 20.71 40.59
CA ALA A 59 -13.62 19.38 40.16
C ALA A 59 -14.78 18.37 40.20
N LEU A 60 -15.64 18.40 41.23
CA LEU A 60 -16.82 17.56 41.32
C LEU A 60 -17.86 17.88 40.24
N VAL A 61 -18.07 19.17 39.95
CA VAL A 61 -18.97 19.60 38.87
C VAL A 61 -18.45 19.11 37.52
N GLU A 62 -17.14 19.21 37.27
CA GLU A 62 -16.54 18.73 36.02
C GLU A 62 -16.56 17.21 35.92
N LEU A 63 -16.33 16.49 37.03
CA LEU A 63 -16.46 15.03 37.07
C LEU A 63 -17.88 14.57 36.75
N ASN A 64 -18.89 15.21 37.34
CA ASN A 64 -20.29 14.88 37.04
C ASN A 64 -20.63 15.15 35.56
N LYS A 65 -20.16 16.26 34.98
CA LYS A 65 -20.36 16.56 33.56
C LYS A 65 -19.69 15.54 32.66
N THR A 66 -18.45 15.15 32.97
CA THR A 66 -17.72 14.16 32.18
C THR A 66 -18.34 12.77 32.27
N GLN A 67 -18.80 12.37 33.46
CA GLN A 67 -19.56 11.13 33.64
C GLN A 67 -20.85 11.13 32.82
N GLN A 68 -21.63 12.21 32.87
CA GLN A 68 -22.87 12.30 32.08
C GLN A 68 -22.59 12.26 30.56
N ARG A 69 -21.52 12.90 30.09
CA ARG A 69 -21.10 12.82 28.68
C ARG A 69 -20.66 11.40 28.31
N ALA A 70 -19.92 10.72 29.18
CA ALA A 70 -19.51 9.35 28.97
C ALA A 70 -20.72 8.41 28.88
N ASP A 71 -21.72 8.59 29.74
CA ASP A 71 -22.97 7.82 29.70
C ASP A 71 -23.75 8.06 28.40
N ILE A 72 -23.87 9.31 27.95
CA ILE A 72 -24.53 9.64 26.67
C ILE A 72 -23.80 9.01 25.48
N VAL A 73 -22.46 9.08 25.47
CA VAL A 73 -21.63 8.46 24.43
C VAL A 73 -21.77 6.93 24.48
N LEU A 74 -21.79 6.33 25.67
CA LEU A 74 -21.99 4.90 25.82
C LEU A 74 -23.35 4.46 25.28
N GLU A 75 -24.40 5.22 25.57
CA GLU A 75 -25.77 4.93 25.13
C GLU A 75 -25.98 5.19 23.64
N THR A 76 -25.31 6.18 23.06
CA THR A 76 -25.56 6.62 21.68
C THR A 76 -24.52 6.08 20.68
N ASP A 77 -23.24 6.27 20.96
CA ASP A 77 -22.17 5.97 20.01
C ASP A 77 -21.79 4.49 20.00
N THR A 78 -21.81 3.81 21.16
CA THR A 78 -21.52 2.37 21.24
C THR A 78 -22.45 1.51 20.37
N PRO A 79 -23.80 1.66 20.44
CA PRO A 79 -24.68 0.86 19.58
C PRO A 79 -24.53 1.25 18.11
N ARG A 80 -24.34 2.54 17.80
CA ARG A 80 -24.11 2.99 16.42
C ARG A 80 -22.84 2.36 15.81
N LEU A 81 -21.74 2.35 16.57
CA LEU A 81 -20.49 1.71 16.14
C LEU A 81 -20.67 0.21 15.95
N ARG A 82 -21.44 -0.44 16.83
CA ARG A 82 -21.73 -1.87 16.72
C ARG A 82 -22.56 -2.18 15.47
N GLU A 83 -23.57 -1.37 15.18
CA GLU A 83 -24.39 -1.51 13.97
C GLU A 83 -23.56 -1.31 12.70
N GLU A 84 -22.69 -0.30 12.68
CA GLU A 84 -21.80 -0.02 11.55
C GLU A 84 -20.80 -1.17 11.32
N LEU A 85 -20.27 -1.74 12.41
CA LEU A 85 -19.39 -2.90 12.37
C LEU A 85 -20.12 -4.13 11.82
N GLU A 86 -21.35 -4.38 12.26
CA GLU A 86 -22.21 -5.47 11.77
C GLU A 86 -22.47 -5.32 10.25
N LYS A 87 -22.84 -4.12 9.80
CA LYS A 87 -23.01 -3.81 8.37
C LYS A 87 -21.74 -4.08 7.57
N SER A 88 -20.60 -3.63 8.10
CA SER A 88 -19.30 -3.81 7.47
C SER A 88 -18.92 -5.28 7.37
N LEU A 89 -19.19 -6.08 8.40
CA LEU A 89 -18.96 -7.53 8.38
C LEU A 89 -19.83 -8.23 7.33
N VAL A 90 -21.11 -7.86 7.22
CA VAL A 90 -22.01 -8.39 6.18
C VAL A 90 -21.49 -8.05 4.78
N MET A 91 -21.05 -6.81 4.55
CA MET A 91 -20.47 -6.41 3.25
C MET A 91 -19.18 -7.17 2.94
N LEU A 92 -18.29 -7.33 3.93
CA LEU A 92 -17.06 -8.12 3.78
C LEU A 92 -17.35 -9.59 3.48
N GLN A 93 -18.38 -10.16 4.08
CA GLN A 93 -18.82 -11.52 3.82
C GLN A 93 -19.37 -11.68 2.39
N ASP A 94 -20.22 -10.76 1.92
CA ASP A 94 -20.72 -10.76 0.54
C ASP A 94 -19.57 -10.58 -0.46
N LEU A 95 -18.63 -9.70 -0.18
CA LEU A 95 -17.44 -9.51 -1.02
C LEU A 95 -16.57 -10.77 -1.05
N SER A 96 -16.34 -11.41 0.09
CA SER A 96 -15.62 -12.68 0.21
C SER A 96 -16.28 -13.79 -0.62
N TYR A 97 -17.61 -13.82 -0.68
CA TYR A 97 -18.33 -14.78 -1.53
C TYR A 97 -18.24 -14.44 -3.02
N ARG A 98 -18.25 -13.15 -3.38
CA ARG A 98 -18.25 -12.70 -4.78
C ARG A 98 -16.86 -12.73 -5.43
N LEU A 99 -15.80 -12.42 -4.69
CA LEU A 99 -14.44 -12.31 -5.22
C LEU A 99 -13.98 -13.58 -5.96
N PRO A 100 -14.15 -14.79 -5.40
CA PRO A 100 -13.78 -16.04 -6.07
C PRO A 100 -14.55 -16.25 -7.37
N ARG A 101 -15.84 -15.86 -7.40
CA ARG A 101 -16.69 -15.97 -8.58
C ARG A 101 -16.27 -14.99 -9.68
N ILE A 102 -15.85 -13.79 -9.32
CA ILE A 102 -15.31 -12.81 -10.27
C ILE A 102 -13.96 -13.32 -10.79
N ARG A 103 -13.08 -13.81 -9.91
CA ARG A 103 -11.78 -14.37 -10.30
C ARG A 103 -11.91 -15.54 -11.26
N SER A 104 -12.85 -16.46 -11.03
CA SER A 104 -13.08 -17.59 -11.95
C SER A 104 -13.63 -17.13 -13.31
N ARG A 105 -14.52 -16.13 -13.32
CA ARG A 105 -15.00 -15.52 -14.58
C ARG A 105 -13.88 -14.86 -15.37
N VAL A 106 -13.01 -14.09 -14.71
CA VAL A 106 -11.86 -13.46 -15.35
C VAL A 106 -10.90 -14.52 -15.91
N ALA A 107 -10.62 -15.59 -15.15
CA ALA A 107 -9.78 -16.68 -15.63
C ALA A 107 -10.37 -17.36 -16.88
N ASN A 108 -11.69 -17.57 -16.92
CA ASN A 108 -12.37 -18.14 -18.09
C ASN A 108 -12.30 -17.20 -19.31
N ILE A 109 -12.47 -15.89 -19.10
CA ILE A 109 -12.36 -14.89 -20.18
C ILE A 109 -10.92 -14.86 -20.71
N GLN A 110 -9.93 -14.88 -19.83
CA GLN A 110 -8.52 -14.93 -20.21
C GLN A 110 -8.22 -16.18 -21.04
N HIS A 111 -8.69 -17.35 -20.59
CA HIS A 111 -8.52 -18.59 -21.35
C HIS A 111 -9.20 -18.52 -22.72
N ALA A 112 -10.41 -17.98 -22.81
CA ALA A 112 -11.10 -17.79 -24.08
C ALA A 112 -10.32 -16.83 -25.02
N TYR A 113 -9.83 -15.72 -24.49
CA TYR A 113 -9.02 -14.74 -25.23
C TYR A 113 -7.71 -15.37 -25.74
N ASP A 114 -6.98 -16.08 -24.89
CA ASP A 114 -5.72 -16.74 -25.26
C ASP A 114 -5.96 -17.81 -26.32
N SER A 115 -7.02 -18.60 -26.18
CA SER A 115 -7.40 -19.60 -27.20
C SER A 115 -7.77 -18.95 -28.54
N GLY A 116 -8.46 -17.81 -28.52
CA GLY A 116 -8.79 -17.02 -29.70
C GLY A 116 -7.55 -16.45 -30.37
N ARG A 117 -6.60 -15.94 -29.57
CA ARG A 117 -5.32 -15.42 -30.05
C ARG A 117 -4.49 -16.50 -30.72
N MET A 118 -4.40 -17.70 -30.12
CA MET A 118 -3.70 -18.84 -30.72
C MET A 118 -4.32 -19.24 -32.05
N LYS A 119 -5.65 -19.34 -32.13
CA LYS A 119 -6.35 -19.65 -33.39
C LYS A 119 -6.11 -18.57 -34.45
N ALA A 120 -6.15 -17.30 -34.08
CA ALA A 120 -5.86 -16.20 -35.00
C ALA A 120 -4.42 -16.27 -35.53
N GLN A 121 -3.44 -16.58 -34.68
CA GLN A 121 -2.05 -16.77 -35.11
C GLN A 121 -1.91 -17.96 -36.08
N GLN A 122 -2.58 -19.08 -35.81
CA GLN A 122 -2.61 -20.21 -36.72
C GLN A 122 -3.23 -19.82 -38.06
N LEU A 123 -4.37 -19.12 -38.04
CA LEU A 123 -5.05 -18.68 -39.26
C LEU A 123 -4.20 -17.70 -40.07
N VAL A 124 -3.53 -16.76 -39.40
CA VAL A 124 -2.59 -15.83 -40.05
C VAL A 124 -1.43 -16.58 -40.66
N HIS A 125 -0.89 -17.58 -39.98
CA HIS A 125 0.18 -18.42 -40.52
C HIS A 125 -0.29 -19.20 -41.75
N ASP A 126 -1.48 -19.79 -41.70
CA ASP A 126 -2.09 -20.53 -42.80
C ASP A 126 -2.42 -19.62 -43.99
N LEU A 127 -2.95 -18.42 -43.73
CA LEU A 127 -3.22 -17.40 -44.75
C LEU A 127 -1.94 -16.86 -45.36
N MET A 128 -0.89 -16.63 -44.57
CA MET A 128 0.42 -16.23 -45.06
C MET A 128 1.01 -17.30 -45.96
N TRP A 129 0.88 -18.57 -45.59
CA TRP A 129 1.25 -19.69 -46.46
C TRP A 129 0.42 -19.70 -47.75
N LEU A 130 -0.89 -19.50 -47.66
CA LEU A 130 -1.81 -19.43 -48.81
C LEU A 130 -1.68 -18.16 -49.65
N ASN A 131 -1.02 -17.12 -49.14
CA ASN A 131 -0.68 -15.92 -49.89
C ASN A 131 0.75 -15.96 -50.48
N THR A 132 1.60 -16.89 -50.03
CA THR A 132 2.97 -17.02 -50.54
C THR A 132 2.96 -17.39 -52.02
N ASP A 133 3.77 -16.75 -52.86
CA ASP A 133 3.77 -16.96 -54.31
C ASP A 133 4.05 -18.43 -54.68
N PHE A 134 3.41 -18.90 -55.77
CA PHE A 134 3.49 -20.29 -56.20
C PHE A 134 4.93 -20.78 -56.43
N HIS A 135 5.80 -19.93 -56.99
CA HIS A 135 7.21 -20.23 -57.21
C HIS A 135 7.99 -20.39 -55.90
N GLU A 136 7.65 -19.59 -54.89
CA GLU A 136 8.29 -19.62 -53.59
C GLU A 136 7.82 -20.83 -52.77
N ARG A 137 6.54 -21.19 -52.84
CA ARG A 137 6.02 -22.46 -52.32
C ARG A 137 6.72 -23.67 -52.92
N TRP A 138 6.90 -23.70 -54.24
CA TRP A 138 7.60 -24.78 -54.92
C TRP A 138 9.04 -24.94 -54.44
N ARG A 139 9.76 -23.82 -54.27
CA ARG A 139 11.13 -23.84 -53.73
C ARG A 139 11.17 -24.34 -52.29
N ILE A 140 10.26 -23.87 -51.44
CA ILE A 140 10.17 -24.30 -50.03
C ILE A 140 9.83 -25.80 -49.94
N ILE A 141 8.92 -26.31 -50.76
CA ILE A 141 8.56 -27.74 -50.78
C ILE A 141 9.75 -28.64 -51.18
N ILE A 142 10.56 -28.18 -52.14
CA ILE A 142 11.74 -28.93 -52.60
C ILE A 142 12.84 -28.90 -51.52
N PHE A 143 13.19 -27.71 -51.02
CA PHE A 143 14.37 -27.50 -50.18
C PHE A 143 14.14 -27.56 -48.66
N THR A 144 12.91 -27.35 -48.17
CA THR A 144 12.58 -27.32 -46.73
C THR A 144 11.54 -28.38 -46.35
N SER A 145 11.87 -29.22 -45.35
CA SER A 145 10.98 -30.30 -44.87
C SER A 145 9.71 -29.79 -44.15
N SER A 146 9.71 -28.53 -43.71
CA SER A 146 8.68 -27.94 -42.85
C SER A 146 7.41 -27.46 -43.57
N ALA A 147 7.23 -27.75 -44.85
CA ALA A 147 6.00 -27.35 -45.55
C ALA A 147 4.78 -28.16 -45.05
N PRO A 148 3.62 -27.53 -44.78
CA PRO A 148 2.39 -28.16 -44.26
C PRO A 148 1.62 -28.89 -45.38
N VAL A 149 2.31 -29.67 -46.20
CA VAL A 149 1.74 -30.43 -47.31
C VAL A 149 1.94 -31.91 -47.05
N SER A 150 0.97 -32.74 -47.45
CA SER A 150 1.07 -34.20 -47.33
C SER A 150 2.39 -34.73 -47.89
N TRP A 151 3.00 -35.69 -47.20
CA TRP A 151 4.30 -36.27 -47.55
C TRP A 151 4.35 -36.82 -48.99
N ARG A 152 3.22 -37.34 -49.48
CA ARG A 152 3.07 -37.86 -50.85
C ARG A 152 3.34 -36.78 -51.89
N TRP A 153 2.80 -35.58 -51.70
CA TRP A 153 3.02 -34.44 -52.60
C TRP A 153 4.46 -33.95 -52.55
N LYS A 154 5.11 -33.94 -51.38
CA LYS A 154 6.55 -33.61 -51.27
C LYS A 154 7.40 -34.58 -52.10
N LEU A 155 7.11 -35.88 -52.01
CA LEU A 155 7.82 -36.91 -52.76
C LEU A 155 7.64 -36.74 -54.28
N ILE A 156 6.39 -36.52 -54.73
CA ILE A 156 6.08 -36.31 -56.15
C ILE A 156 6.83 -35.09 -56.69
N MET A 157 6.80 -33.95 -55.99
CA MET A 157 7.49 -32.74 -56.45
C MET A 157 9.02 -32.91 -56.52
N ARG A 158 9.61 -33.62 -55.55
CA ARG A 158 11.06 -33.91 -55.55
C ARG A 158 11.44 -34.88 -56.67
N LEU A 159 10.61 -35.90 -56.94
CA LEU A 159 10.83 -36.81 -58.06
C LEU A 159 10.72 -36.09 -59.40
N LEU A 160 9.71 -35.23 -59.57
CA LEU A 160 9.53 -34.45 -60.79
C LEU A 160 10.74 -33.54 -61.03
N PHE A 161 11.21 -32.84 -60.00
CA PHE A 161 12.43 -32.04 -60.07
C PHE A 161 13.66 -32.89 -60.44
N GLY A 162 13.84 -34.05 -59.81
CA GLY A 162 14.92 -34.97 -60.13
C GLY A 162 14.90 -35.44 -61.58
N VAL A 163 13.73 -35.83 -62.09
CA VAL A 163 13.55 -36.23 -63.49
C VAL A 163 13.90 -35.08 -64.44
N THR A 164 13.45 -33.86 -64.16
CA THR A 164 13.77 -32.69 -65.00
C THR A 164 15.26 -32.37 -65.03
N VAL A 165 15.97 -32.54 -63.90
CA VAL A 165 17.42 -32.31 -63.87
C VAL A 165 18.16 -33.39 -64.66
N VAL A 166 17.73 -34.65 -64.55
CA VAL A 166 18.32 -35.77 -65.30
C VAL A 166 18.10 -35.59 -66.81
N THR A 167 16.91 -35.17 -67.25
CA THR A 167 16.66 -34.92 -68.68
C THR A 167 17.49 -33.77 -69.22
N VAL A 168 17.67 -32.68 -68.45
CA VAL A 168 18.53 -31.56 -68.85
C VAL A 168 19.99 -31.99 -68.93
N LEU A 169 20.50 -32.71 -67.93
CA LEU A 169 21.86 -33.26 -67.96
C LEU A 169 22.06 -34.21 -69.15
N TRP A 170 21.08 -35.04 -69.45
CA TRP A 170 21.10 -35.91 -70.62
C TRP A 170 21.18 -35.12 -71.93
N ILE A 171 20.35 -34.08 -72.09
CA ILE A 171 20.36 -33.23 -73.28
C ILE A 171 21.71 -32.50 -73.41
N ILE A 172 22.24 -31.95 -72.32
CA ILE A 172 23.55 -31.30 -72.31
C ILE A 172 24.65 -32.30 -72.71
N TRP A 173 24.63 -33.49 -72.13
CA TRP A 173 25.57 -34.55 -72.47
C TRP A 173 25.48 -34.96 -73.95
N ALA A 174 24.26 -35.14 -74.47
CA ALA A 174 24.02 -35.45 -75.87
C ALA A 174 24.46 -34.29 -76.80
N ALA A 175 24.25 -33.04 -76.38
CA ALA A 175 24.70 -31.86 -77.12
C ALA A 175 26.22 -31.75 -77.16
N ILE A 176 26.92 -32.01 -76.05
CA ILE A 176 28.39 -32.05 -75.98
C ILE A 176 28.92 -33.20 -76.85
N GLY A 177 28.33 -34.40 -76.75
CA GLY A 177 28.69 -35.53 -77.59
C GLY A 177 28.46 -35.27 -79.08
N GLY A 178 27.35 -34.58 -79.41
CA GLY A 178 27.03 -34.14 -80.76
C GLY A 178 28.01 -33.09 -81.29
N ALA A 179 28.33 -32.08 -80.49
CA ALA A 179 29.31 -31.05 -80.81
C ALA A 179 30.71 -31.66 -80.98
N TYR A 180 31.10 -32.60 -80.13
CA TYR A 180 32.36 -33.33 -80.24
C TYR A 180 32.42 -34.14 -81.55
N ARG A 181 31.33 -34.81 -81.93
CA ARG A 181 31.25 -35.56 -83.20
C ARG A 181 31.32 -34.63 -84.42
N ALA A 182 30.62 -33.50 -84.38
CA ALA A 182 30.66 -32.49 -85.45
C ALA A 182 32.06 -31.87 -85.58
N HIS A 183 32.74 -31.59 -84.47
CA HIS A 183 34.09 -31.04 -84.48
C HIS A 183 35.12 -32.05 -85.04
N ARG A 184 34.98 -33.35 -84.70
CA ARG A 184 35.83 -34.41 -85.26
C ARG A 184 35.62 -34.59 -86.77
N GLN A 185 34.37 -34.53 -87.23
CA GLN A 185 34.08 -34.59 -88.66
C GLN A 185 34.64 -33.36 -89.38
N ARG A 186 34.59 -32.16 -88.80
CA ARG A 186 35.18 -30.96 -89.42
C ARG A 186 36.71 -31.06 -89.62
N LEU A 187 37.42 -31.75 -88.72
CA LEU A 187 38.87 -32.00 -88.86
C LEU A 187 39.18 -32.97 -90.01
N LEU A 188 38.38 -34.02 -90.21
CA LEU A 188 38.55 -35.00 -91.29
C LEU A 188 38.34 -34.40 -92.69
N TRP A 189 37.46 -33.39 -92.81
CA TRP A 189 37.26 -32.67 -94.08
C TRP A 189 38.30 -31.55 -94.28
N GLY A 190 38.92 -31.04 -93.20
CA GLY A 190 40.03 -30.08 -93.28
C GLY A 190 41.31 -30.71 -93.86
N GLU A 191 41.64 -31.94 -93.47
CA GLU A 191 42.81 -32.65 -94.02
C GLU A 191 42.65 -33.03 -95.49
N ARG A 192 41.42 -33.29 -95.96
CA ARG A 192 41.16 -33.62 -97.38
C ARG A 192 41.11 -32.41 -98.33
N LEU A 193 41.10 -31.18 -97.82
CA LEU A 193 41.17 -29.96 -98.63
C LEU A 193 42.59 -29.38 -98.73
N MET A 194 43.55 -29.93 -97.99
CA MET A 194 44.97 -29.51 -98.01
C MET A 194 45.92 -30.52 -98.69
N SER A 195 45.40 -31.56 -99.38
CA SER A 195 46.19 -32.36 -100.33
C SER A 195 45.75 -32.09 -101.76
#